data_AF-A0AAN8EVX7-F1
#
_entry.id   AF-A0AAN8EVX7-F1
#
_cell.length_a   1.000
_cell.length_b   1.000
_cell.length_c   1.000
_cell.angle_alpha   90.00
_cell.angle_beta   90.00
_cell.angle_gamma   90.00
#
_symmetry.space_group_name_H-M   'P 1'
#
loop_
_entity.id
_entity.type
_entity.pdbx_description
1 polymer ?
#
loop_
_entity_poly.entity_id
_entity_poly.type
_entity_poly.pdbx_seq_one_letter_code
_entity_poly.pdbx_strand_id
1 'polypeptide(L)'
;MRESIKAREGSDKDRTSLHELTRSLIGLVIFTMLLVLGILEIVIGIIRVGTCPLRPMIPFWLMVYGMLNVVYNAVGIIFTLV
;
A
#
# COMPACT_ATOMS: atom_id res chain seq x y z
N MET A 1 -23.33 -23.84 32.68
CA MET A 1 -23.92 -22.69 31.96
C MET A 1 -22.99 -21.48 31.88
N ARG A 2 -22.26 -21.09 32.95
CA ARG A 2 -21.28 -19.98 32.89
C ARG A 2 -20.06 -20.27 32.00
N GLU A 3 -19.54 -21.49 32.03
CA GLU A 3 -18.40 -21.94 31.22
C GLU A 3 -18.65 -21.81 29.71
N SER A 4 -19.86 -22.15 29.24
CA SER A 4 -20.25 -22.06 27.83
C SER A 4 -20.44 -20.62 27.33
N ILE A 5 -20.69 -19.67 28.23
CA ILE A 5 -20.81 -18.24 27.89
C ILE A 5 -19.41 -17.64 27.71
N LYS A 6 -18.48 -17.93 28.64
CA LYS A 6 -17.07 -17.52 28.52
C LYS A 6 -16.39 -18.04 27.25
N ALA A 7 -16.64 -19.30 26.89
CA ALA A 7 -16.09 -19.89 25.66
C ALA A 7 -16.61 -19.20 24.39
N ARG A 8 -17.86 -18.71 24.39
CA ARG A 8 -18.42 -17.93 23.27
C ARG A 8 -17.85 -16.52 23.20
N GLU A 9 -17.74 -15.82 24.33
CA GLU A 9 -17.16 -14.48 24.38
C GLU A 9 -15.69 -14.45 23.91
N GLY A 10 -14.90 -15.47 24.27
CA GLY A 10 -13.54 -15.63 23.76
C GLY A 10 -13.50 -15.80 22.24
N SER A 11 -14.35 -16.67 21.70
CA SER A 11 -14.41 -16.94 20.25
C SER A 11 -14.83 -15.72 19.43
N ASP A 12 -15.77 -14.91 19.92
CA ASP A 12 -16.21 -13.69 19.22
C ASP A 12 -15.16 -12.58 19.28
N LYS A 13 -14.40 -12.48 20.39
CA LYS A 13 -13.29 -11.53 20.53
C LYS A 13 -12.10 -11.87 19.64
N ASP A 14 -11.80 -13.17 19.48
CA ASP A 14 -10.74 -13.61 18.57
C ASP A 14 -11.11 -13.35 17.10
N ARG A 15 -12.37 -13.57 16.72
CA ARG A 15 -12.85 -13.31 15.35
C ARG A 15 -12.80 -11.82 14.98
N THR A 16 -13.22 -10.96 15.90
CA THR A 16 -13.19 -9.50 15.68
C THR A 16 -11.76 -8.99 15.55
N SER A 17 -10.85 -9.45 16.41
CA SER A 17 -9.42 -9.12 16.34
C SER A 17 -8.78 -9.62 15.03
N LEU A 18 -9.08 -10.85 14.61
CA LEU A 18 -8.60 -11.40 13.33
C LEU A 18 -9.09 -10.59 12.13
N HIS A 19 -10.34 -10.13 12.15
CA HIS A 19 -10.89 -9.33 11.06
C HIS A 19 -10.21 -7.95 10.97
N GLU A 20 -9.92 -7.32 12.11
CA GLU A 20 -9.18 -6.06 12.17
C GLU A 20 -7.73 -6.22 11.67
N LEU A 21 -7.04 -7.26 12.14
CA LEU A 21 -5.69 -7.59 11.67
C LEU A 21 -5.66 -7.88 10.17
N THR A 22 -6.63 -8.66 9.68
CA THR A 22 -6.72 -9.01 8.26
C THR A 22 -6.91 -7.76 7.41
N ARG A 23 -7.78 -6.83 7.84
CA ARG A 23 -8.01 -5.57 7.12
C ARG A 23 -6.75 -4.69 7.08
N SER A 24 -6.05 -4.57 8.21
CA SER A 24 -4.79 -3.81 8.27
C SER A 24 -3.69 -4.44 7.40
N LEU A 25 -3.53 -5.77 7.46
CA LEU A 25 -2.56 -6.51 6.64
C LEU A 25 -2.84 -6.36 5.14
N ILE A 26 -4.10 -6.48 4.71
CA ILE A 26 -4.47 -6.28 3.30
C ILE A 26 -4.13 -4.86 2.85
N GLY A 27 -4.48 -3.84 3.66
CA GLY A 27 -4.14 -2.45 3.37
C GLY A 27 -2.64 -2.25 3.22
N LEU A 28 -1.85 -2.78 4.16
CA LEU A 28 -0.39 -2.70 4.14
C LEU A 28 0.21 -3.33 2.89
N VAL A 29 -0.25 -4.51 2.50
CA VAL A 29 0.23 -5.21 1.29
C VAL A 29 -0.07 -4.40 0.03
N ILE A 30 -1.28 -3.86 -0.08
CA ILE A 30 -1.69 -3.05 -1.24
C ILE A 30 -0.84 -1.77 -1.34
N PHE A 31 -0.73 -1.00 -0.26
CA PHE A 31 0.07 0.22 -0.28
C PHE A 31 1.55 -0.05 -0.56
N THR A 32 2.09 -1.16 -0.05
CA THR A 32 3.49 -1.55 -0.32
C THR A 32 3.70 -1.89 -1.80
N MET A 33 2.80 -2.67 -2.41
CA MET A 33 2.85 -2.97 -3.85
C MET A 33 2.79 -1.70 -4.71
N LEU A 34 1.89 -0.77 -4.37
CA LEU A 34 1.75 0.51 -5.08
C LEU A 34 2.98 1.40 -4.91
N LEU A 35 3.64 1.36 -3.75
CA LEU A 35 4.88 2.08 -3.51
C LEU A 35 6.02 1.55 -4.38
N VAL A 36 6.13 0.22 -4.53
CA VAL A 36 7.10 -0.40 -5.44
C VAL A 36 6.84 0.02 -6.90
N LEU A 37 5.58 0.06 -7.33
CA LEU A 37 5.22 0.57 -8.65
C LEU A 37 5.66 2.03 -8.85
N GLY A 38 5.42 2.90 -7.86
CA GLY A 38 5.88 4.30 -7.91
C GLY A 38 7.40 4.42 -8.03
N ILE A 39 8.17 3.57 -7.33
CA ILE A 39 9.64 3.53 -7.47
C ILE A 39 10.03 3.10 -8.89
N LEU A 40 9.39 2.06 -9.44
CA LEU A 40 9.67 1.60 -10.80
C LEU A 40 9.37 2.68 -11.84
N GLU A 41 8.28 3.42 -11.70
CA GLU A 41 7.93 4.54 -12.57
C GLU A 41 9.01 5.63 -12.56
N ILE A 42 9.56 5.96 -11.39
CA ILE A 42 10.68 6.91 -11.25
C ILE A 42 11.94 6.38 -11.95
N VAL A 43 12.30 5.11 -11.72
CA VAL A 43 13.48 4.48 -12.33
C VAL A 43 13.36 4.47 -13.85
N ILE A 44 12.21 4.07 -14.38
CA ILE A 44 11.94 4.07 -15.83
C ILE A 44 11.98 5.50 -16.37
N GLY A 45 11.40 6.46 -15.66
CA GLY A 45 11.43 7.87 -15.99
C GLY A 45 12.85 8.41 -16.13
N ILE A 46 13.73 8.10 -15.18
CA ILE A 46 15.15 8.51 -15.20
C ILE A 46 15.90 7.86 -16.37
N ILE A 47 15.76 6.54 -16.56
CA ILE A 47 16.47 5.81 -17.62
C ILE A 47 16.04 6.29 -19.02
N ARG A 48 14.76 6.64 -19.18
CA ARG A 48 14.18 7.04 -20.47
C ARG A 48 14.18 8.55 -20.69
N VAL A 49 14.58 9.35 -19.70
CA VAL A 49 14.75 10.79 -19.84
C VAL A 49 15.82 11.04 -20.92
N GLY A 50 15.43 11.73 -22.00
CA GLY A 50 16.32 12.05 -23.13
C GLY A 50 16.53 10.96 -24.19
N THR A 51 16.13 9.71 -23.94
CA THR A 51 16.26 8.60 -24.92
C THR A 51 14.93 8.16 -25.55
N CYS A 52 13.80 8.76 -25.16
CA CYS A 52 12.48 8.41 -25.68
C CYS A 52 12.18 9.11 -27.03
N PRO A 53 12.12 8.38 -28.17
CA PRO A 53 11.89 8.98 -29.50
C PRO A 53 10.41 9.30 -29.75
N LEU A 54 9.49 8.71 -28.99
CA LEU A 54 8.04 8.91 -29.15
C LEU A 54 7.62 10.30 -28.67
N ARG A 55 7.83 10.59 -27.38
CA ARG A 55 7.59 11.90 -26.77
C ARG A 55 8.45 12.11 -25.53
N PRO A 56 9.26 13.19 -25.46
CA PRO A 56 10.13 13.47 -24.32
C PRO A 56 9.36 13.84 -23.03
N MET A 57 8.06 14.16 -23.13
CA MET A 57 7.22 14.46 -21.97
C MET A 57 6.77 13.22 -21.19
N ILE A 58 6.74 12.02 -21.80
CA ILE A 58 6.24 10.81 -21.13
C ILE A 58 7.11 10.41 -19.93
N PRO A 59 8.47 10.37 -20.04
CA PRO A 59 9.33 10.06 -18.91
C PRO A 59 9.21 11.07 -17.77
N PHE A 60 9.03 12.36 -18.09
CA PHE A 60 8.84 13.40 -17.08
C PHE A 60 7.51 13.22 -16.33
N TRP A 61 6.45 12.88 -17.05
CA TRP A 61 5.14 12.61 -16.45
C TRP A 61 5.16 11.38 -15.54
N LEU A 62 5.83 10.30 -15.97
CA LEU A 62 6.11 9.11 -15.16
C LEU A 62 6.87 9.43 -13.88
N MET A 63 7.85 10.33 -13.95
CA MET A 63 8.66 10.72 -12.79
C MET A 63 7.84 11.51 -11.76
N VAL A 64 7.01 12.47 -12.21
CA VAL A 64 6.12 13.25 -11.34
C VAL A 64 5.03 12.37 -10.73
N TYR A 65 4.42 11.50 -11.53
CA TYR A 65 3.39 10.59 -11.03
C TYR A 65 3.96 9.59 -10.04
N GLY A 66 5.11 8.98 -10.34
CA GLY A 66 5.79 8.07 -9.43
C GLY A 66 6.17 8.73 -8.10
N MET A 67 6.63 9.99 -8.12
CA MET A 67 6.92 10.77 -6.91
C MET A 67 5.66 11.00 -6.06
N LEU A 68 4.55 11.41 -6.67
CA LEU A 68 3.28 11.57 -5.97
C LEU A 68 2.80 10.23 -5.40
N ASN A 69 2.87 9.17 -6.20
CA ASN A 69 2.46 7.83 -5.80
C ASN A 69 3.27 7.33 -4.59
N VAL A 70 4.60 7.54 -4.57
CA VAL A 70 5.44 7.22 -3.41
C VAL A 70 5.01 7.99 -2.17
N VAL A 71 4.76 9.30 -2.27
CA VAL A 71 4.32 10.12 -1.13
C VAL A 71 2.96 9.65 -0.60
N TYR A 72 1.97 9.46 -1.47
CA TYR A 72 0.63 9.02 -1.08
C TYR A 72 0.64 7.64 -0.41
N ASN A 73 1.36 6.68 -0.98
CA ASN A 73 1.43 5.34 -0.41
C ASN A 73 2.25 5.31 0.88
N ALA A 74 3.32 6.10 1.00
CA ALA A 74 4.09 6.21 2.24
C ALA A 74 3.21 6.77 3.38
N VAL A 75 2.43 7.82 3.10
CA VAL A 75 1.45 8.36 4.04
C VAL A 75 0.38 7.32 4.38
N GLY A 76 -0.15 6.59 3.39
CA GLY A 76 -1.12 5.52 3.60
C GLY A 76 -0.59 4.39 4.50
N ILE A 77 0.67 4.00 4.34
CA ILE A 77 1.34 3.02 5.21
C ILE A 77 1.44 3.54 6.63
N ILE A 78 1.90 4.79 6.81
CA ILE A 78 2.02 5.39 8.14
C ILE A 78 0.66 5.40 8.86
N PHE A 79 -0.41 5.84 8.20
CA PHE A 79 -1.76 5.83 8.78
C PHE A 79 -2.35 4.43 8.98
N THR A 80 -1.87 3.41 8.26
CA THR A 80 -2.33 2.02 8.45
C THR A 80 -1.64 1.36 9.65
N LEU A 81 -0.44 1.85 10.02
CA LEU A 81 0.37 1.33 11.13
C LEU A 81 0.16 2.08 12.46
N VAL A 82 -0.29 3.34 12.41
CA VAL A 82 -0.65 4.18 13.57
C VAL A 82 -2.09 3.94 13.98
#